data_AF-A0A2D5Q902-F1
#
_entry.id   AF-A0A2D5Q902-F1
#
_cell.length_a   1.000
_cell.length_b   1.000
_cell.length_c   1.000
_cell.angle_alpha   90.00
_cell.angle_beta   90.00
_cell.angle_gamma   90.00
#
_symmetry.space_group_name_H-M   'P 1'
#
loop_
_entity.id
_entity.type
_entity.pdbx_description
1 polymer ?
#
loop_
_entity_poly.entity_id
_entity_poly.type
_entity_poly.pdbx_seq_one_letter_code
_entity_poly.pdbx_strand_id
1 'polypeptide(L)'
;MTHSLFPIELNGGNQRLLNNAIDKRTIRVQLGRRTCNVCGKESPYLRCHHRAVDAHGEGKAGETCGGTTTANPSKSNAYRRGEVQSVRMDEMVEDARIRLGIDRLPAQVKCMKKLNSRDQTPEAIEKGILRAKHGLPVFRDGTVRYDMSDVPTTHFTPREIGVPWKTLHGLGYTHDYRGAPLEDDEQMLELFPQDFIVAKGAADFLLSTANYIDELLVRFYNMEPYYNADKADDLVGHLICALAPHTSGGVLSRIIGWADCSGGYAHPLFHAAKRRNCDGDEDAIMLLMDGLLNFSRDILPANRGGQMDAPLVLTTRLNPTEVDKEALNVDSAWFYERDFYEATLNQPHPKDIQDRMDFVERRLGSVAAVRGYGYTHDCHAIDQGPALSAYKTLETMIDKMNGQLALGHRLRGVNVRQVASSVVRSHFLPDLRGNLNAYGRQKVRCLKCAHSYRRMPISGSCIQPKKETGRGLSRMGVAKAEGGLCNGNLALTVSEGAVRKYIEVMRFVMDHYGVDLYTRQNAEWLASSADSLFNNDRAKQLSLSDFL
;
A
#
# COMPACT_ATOMS: atom_id res chain seq x y z
N MET A 1 7.61 5.48 -2.50
CA MET A 1 7.45 5.96 -1.11
C MET A 1 7.38 7.49 -1.10
N THR A 2 6.35 8.05 -0.45
CA THR A 2 6.12 9.49 -0.25
C THR A 2 6.05 9.72 1.25
N HIS A 3 6.61 10.80 1.79
CA HIS A 3 6.61 11.08 3.24
C HIS A 3 5.69 12.26 3.61
N SER A 4 5.44 13.17 2.66
CA SER A 4 4.63 14.38 2.88
C SER A 4 3.56 14.57 1.81
N LEU A 5 2.34 14.89 2.24
CA LEU A 5 1.26 15.34 1.36
C LEU A 5 1.42 16.85 1.03
N PHE A 6 2.59 17.21 0.52
CA PHE A 6 2.93 18.57 0.08
C PHE A 6 3.24 18.57 -1.43
N PRO A 7 2.66 19.47 -2.25
CA PRO A 7 2.90 19.48 -3.69
C PRO A 7 4.17 20.26 -4.04
N ILE A 8 5.09 19.62 -4.78
CA ILE A 8 6.29 20.27 -5.35
C ILE A 8 6.39 20.16 -6.88
N GLU A 9 5.36 19.62 -7.54
CA GLU A 9 5.33 19.35 -8.98
C GLU A 9 6.59 18.61 -9.47
N LEU A 10 7.33 19.20 -10.42
CA LEU A 10 8.60 18.68 -10.95
C LEU A 10 9.80 19.45 -10.40
N ASN A 11 9.59 20.29 -9.37
CA ASN A 11 10.67 21.06 -8.78
C ASN A 11 11.67 20.20 -8.02
N GLY A 12 11.22 19.07 -7.49
CA GLY A 12 12.08 18.08 -6.84
C GLY A 12 12.76 17.07 -7.78
N GLY A 13 12.71 17.27 -9.10
CA GLY A 13 13.16 16.29 -10.10
C GLY A 13 12.26 15.06 -10.21
N ASN A 14 12.73 14.00 -10.89
CA ASN A 14 11.95 12.79 -11.13
C ASN A 14 11.54 12.07 -9.84
N GLN A 15 12.40 12.12 -8.81
CA GLN A 15 12.15 11.52 -7.50
C GLN A 15 11.31 12.38 -6.57
N ARG A 16 11.04 13.66 -6.93
CA ARG A 16 10.25 14.62 -6.14
C ARG A 16 10.84 14.80 -4.73
N LEU A 17 12.13 15.11 -4.67
CA LEU A 17 12.84 15.38 -3.42
C LEU A 17 12.66 16.84 -2.98
N LEU A 18 12.46 17.04 -1.67
CA LEU A 18 12.32 18.36 -1.07
C LEU A 18 13.59 19.20 -1.22
N ASN A 19 14.77 18.62 -1.00
CA ASN A 19 16.06 19.32 -1.07
C ASN A 19 16.27 20.01 -2.44
N ASN A 20 15.98 19.29 -3.53
CA ASN A 20 16.03 19.85 -4.88
C ASN A 20 15.01 21.00 -5.10
N ALA A 21 13.89 21.00 -4.38
CA ALA A 21 12.92 22.09 -4.43
C ALA A 21 13.36 23.30 -3.59
N ILE A 22 14.10 23.09 -2.49
CA ILE A 22 14.71 24.15 -1.67
C ILE A 22 15.73 24.95 -2.48
N ASP A 23 16.55 24.27 -3.30
CA ASP A 23 17.56 24.93 -4.16
C ASP A 23 16.95 25.95 -5.12
N LYS A 24 15.67 25.77 -5.49
CA LYS A 24 14.94 26.72 -6.36
C LYS A 24 14.44 27.95 -5.61
N ARG A 25 14.54 27.98 -4.28
CA ARG A 25 14.02 29.00 -3.33
C ARG A 25 12.51 29.17 -3.41
N THR A 26 11.99 29.69 -4.53
CA THR A 26 10.56 29.86 -4.77
C THR A 26 10.06 28.84 -5.78
N ILE A 27 8.99 28.12 -5.44
CA ILE A 27 8.29 27.24 -6.38
C ILE A 27 6.87 27.75 -6.64
N ARG A 28 6.36 27.47 -7.84
CA ARG A 28 4.96 27.75 -8.20
C ARG A 28 4.18 26.44 -8.24
N VAL A 29 3.18 26.30 -7.39
CA VAL A 29 2.41 25.07 -7.20
C VAL A 29 0.94 25.36 -6.97
N GLN A 30 0.07 24.39 -7.27
CA GLN A 30 -1.37 24.51 -7.07
C GLN A 30 -1.74 24.24 -5.60
N LEU A 31 -2.26 25.26 -4.92
CA LEU A 31 -2.64 25.22 -3.51
C LEU A 31 -3.96 25.99 -3.27
N GLY A 32 -4.71 25.57 -2.25
CA GLY A 32 -5.88 26.31 -1.79
C GLY A 32 -5.52 27.70 -1.28
N ARG A 33 -6.34 28.71 -1.59
CA ARG A 33 -6.12 30.09 -1.14
C ARG A 33 -6.76 30.29 0.23
N ARG A 34 -5.98 30.77 1.20
CA ARG A 34 -6.45 31.06 2.57
C ARG A 34 -5.83 32.37 3.05
N THR A 35 -6.48 33.02 4.01
CA THR A 35 -6.02 34.28 4.60
C THR A 35 -5.82 34.11 6.10
N CYS A 36 -4.72 34.62 6.64
CA CYS A 36 -4.47 34.61 8.08
C CYS A 36 -5.37 35.62 8.79
N ASN A 37 -6.03 35.18 9.86
CA ASN A 37 -6.90 36.06 10.65
C ASN A 37 -6.13 37.05 11.53
N VAL A 38 -4.83 36.83 11.76
CA VAL A 38 -3.99 37.67 12.63
C VAL A 38 -3.24 38.72 11.82
N CYS A 39 -2.47 38.32 10.80
CA CYS A 39 -1.66 39.24 10.02
C CYS A 39 -2.28 39.66 8.68
N GLY A 40 -3.44 39.14 8.31
CA GLY A 40 -4.14 39.45 7.05
C GLY A 40 -3.45 38.96 5.77
N LYS A 41 -2.25 38.37 5.87
CA LYS A 41 -1.49 37.87 4.72
C LYS A 41 -2.09 36.56 4.19
N GLU A 42 -1.97 36.36 2.88
CA GLU A 42 -2.38 35.11 2.23
C GLU A 42 -1.41 33.98 2.56
N SER A 43 -1.94 32.81 2.91
CA SER A 43 -1.16 31.62 3.27
C SER A 43 -1.92 30.37 2.83
N PRO A 44 -1.32 29.43 2.11
CA PRO A 44 -2.02 28.20 1.71
C PRO A 44 -2.19 27.17 2.85
N TYR A 45 -1.51 27.39 3.99
CA TYR A 45 -1.48 26.48 5.14
C TYR A 45 -2.55 26.82 6.18
N LEU A 46 -2.93 25.84 7.01
CA LEU A 46 -3.89 26.01 8.11
C LEU A 46 -3.42 26.99 9.19
N ARG A 47 -2.13 27.00 9.50
CA ARG A 47 -1.46 28.00 10.33
C ARG A 47 -0.59 28.89 9.46
N CYS A 48 -0.55 30.18 9.77
CA CYS A 48 0.21 31.14 8.99
C CYS A 48 1.71 30.82 8.99
N HIS A 49 2.29 30.66 7.79
CA HIS A 49 3.71 30.35 7.58
C HIS A 49 4.60 31.61 7.52
N HIS A 50 4.01 32.81 7.44
CA HIS A 50 4.79 34.04 7.39
C HIS A 50 5.52 34.27 8.71
N ARG A 51 6.80 34.61 8.65
CA ARG A 51 7.61 34.99 9.82
C ARG A 51 6.96 36.15 10.59
N ALA A 52 7.00 36.05 11.91
CA ALA A 52 6.72 37.18 12.78
C ALA A 52 7.77 38.25 12.54
N VAL A 53 7.33 39.50 12.58
CA VAL A 53 8.15 40.66 12.27
C VAL A 53 8.55 41.31 13.58
N ASP A 54 9.83 41.66 13.73
CA ASP A 54 10.31 42.38 14.90
C ASP A 54 9.95 43.88 14.85
N ALA A 55 10.38 44.63 15.86
CA ALA A 55 10.16 46.07 15.97
C ALA A 55 10.79 46.89 14.81
N HIS A 56 11.69 46.29 14.03
CA HIS A 56 12.42 46.92 12.93
C HIS A 56 11.91 46.49 11.55
N GLY A 57 10.92 45.60 11.47
CA GLY A 57 10.37 45.14 10.20
C GLY A 57 11.04 43.88 9.64
N GLU A 58 11.96 43.25 10.38
CA GLU A 58 12.68 42.05 9.93
C GLU A 58 12.00 40.76 10.41
N GLY A 59 11.97 39.74 9.55
CA GLY A 59 11.34 38.47 9.82
C GLY A 59 12.24 37.54 10.62
N LYS A 60 11.85 37.17 11.84
CA LYS A 60 12.61 36.23 12.67
C LYS A 60 12.46 34.79 12.16
N ALA A 61 13.59 34.12 11.92
CA ALA A 61 13.58 32.71 11.54
C ALA A 61 13.05 31.84 12.70
N GLY A 62 12.22 30.85 12.40
CA GLY A 62 11.61 29.97 13.39
C GLY A 62 10.37 30.52 14.12
N GLU A 63 10.23 31.85 14.23
CA GLU A 63 9.03 32.49 14.77
C GLU A 63 8.07 32.85 13.64
N THR A 64 6.99 32.09 13.47
CA THR A 64 5.93 32.42 12.50
C THR A 64 4.75 33.09 13.19
N CYS A 65 3.93 33.81 12.41
CA CYS A 65 2.70 34.42 12.90
C CYS A 65 1.78 33.40 13.58
N GLY A 66 1.77 32.13 13.15
CA GLY A 66 1.07 31.03 13.80
C GLY A 66 -0.48 31.10 13.76
N GLY A 67 -1.04 32.25 13.37
CA GLY A 67 -2.46 32.51 13.34
C GLY A 67 -3.22 31.55 12.42
N THR A 68 -4.43 31.17 12.85
CA THR A 68 -5.35 30.34 12.06
C THR A 68 -5.73 31.04 10.76
N THR A 69 -5.74 30.28 9.67
CA THR A 69 -6.15 30.79 8.36
C THR A 69 -7.54 30.30 7.98
N THR A 70 -8.29 31.16 7.29
CA THR A 70 -9.62 30.86 6.77
C THR A 70 -9.55 30.67 5.26
N ALA A 71 -10.23 29.64 4.73
CA ALA A 71 -10.26 29.39 3.30
C ALA A 71 -11.02 30.51 2.58
N ASN A 72 -10.42 31.07 1.54
CA ASN A 72 -11.07 32.13 0.77
C ASN A 72 -12.18 31.52 -0.11
N PRO A 73 -13.31 32.22 -0.32
CA PRO A 73 -14.34 31.75 -1.22
C PRO A 73 -13.78 31.61 -2.64
N SER A 74 -13.87 30.40 -3.20
CA SER A 74 -13.51 30.14 -4.60
C SER A 74 -14.69 30.48 -5.50
N LYS A 75 -14.45 31.32 -6.52
CA LYS A 75 -15.42 31.57 -7.62
C LYS A 75 -15.50 30.41 -8.62
N SER A 76 -14.59 29.45 -8.51
CA SER A 76 -14.50 28.30 -9.42
C SER A 76 -15.45 27.18 -8.99
N ASN A 77 -16.31 26.75 -9.93
CA ASN A 77 -17.09 25.51 -9.85
C ASN A 77 -16.25 24.26 -10.16
N ALA A 78 -14.93 24.40 -10.34
CA ALA A 78 -14.06 23.26 -10.61
C ALA A 78 -14.04 22.30 -9.41
N TYR A 79 -13.94 21.03 -9.73
CA TYR A 79 -13.86 19.93 -8.75
C TYR A 79 -12.64 20.04 -7.82
N ARG A 80 -11.60 20.77 -8.24
CA ARG A 80 -10.43 21.14 -7.43
C ARG A 80 -10.27 22.65 -7.48
N ARG A 81 -10.10 23.26 -6.30
CA ARG A 81 -10.18 24.71 -6.10
C ARG A 81 -8.83 25.40 -5.93
N GLY A 82 -7.71 24.68 -6.04
CA GLY A 82 -6.40 25.28 -5.87
C GLY A 82 -6.01 26.18 -7.04
N GLU A 83 -5.31 27.25 -6.69
CA GLU A 83 -4.77 28.24 -7.61
C GLU A 83 -3.25 28.14 -7.61
N VAL A 84 -2.60 28.58 -8.70
CA VAL A 84 -1.13 28.57 -8.76
C VAL A 84 -0.59 29.67 -7.85
N GLN A 85 0.01 29.27 -6.74
CA GLN A 85 0.62 30.15 -5.76
C GLN A 85 2.14 30.01 -5.76
N SER A 86 2.84 31.07 -5.37
CA SER A 86 4.29 31.07 -5.17
C SER A 86 4.60 30.77 -3.72
N VAL A 87 5.39 29.73 -3.45
CA VAL A 87 5.79 29.31 -2.10
C VAL A 87 7.30 29.46 -1.96
N ARG A 88 7.74 30.13 -0.89
CA ARG A 88 9.15 30.24 -0.48
C ARG A 88 9.55 28.99 0.31
N MET A 89 10.15 28.03 -0.38
CA MET A 89 10.55 26.74 0.19
C MET A 89 11.72 26.88 1.15
N ASP A 90 12.65 27.78 0.84
CA ASP A 90 13.83 28.08 1.66
C ASP A 90 13.43 28.55 3.06
N GLU A 91 12.59 29.58 3.15
CA GLU A 91 12.15 30.14 4.43
C GLU A 91 11.25 29.15 5.19
N MET A 92 10.27 28.55 4.50
CA MET A 92 9.31 27.63 5.12
C MET A 92 10.01 26.41 5.74
N VAL A 93 10.92 25.76 5.01
CA VAL A 93 11.57 24.54 5.49
C VAL A 93 12.57 24.86 6.61
N GLU A 94 13.27 25.99 6.53
CA GLU A 94 14.16 26.44 7.60
C GLU A 94 13.37 26.73 8.89
N ASP A 95 12.23 27.41 8.78
CA ASP A 95 11.36 27.70 9.93
C ASP A 95 10.77 26.42 10.53
N ALA A 96 10.44 25.43 9.68
CA ALA A 96 10.01 24.10 10.12
C ALA A 96 11.14 23.35 10.85
N ARG A 97 12.37 23.42 10.33
CA ARG A 97 13.56 22.81 10.94
C ARG A 97 13.83 23.37 12.34
N ILE A 98 13.80 24.69 12.48
CA ILE A 98 14.01 25.38 13.76
C ILE A 98 12.91 25.02 14.75
N ARG A 99 11.63 25.06 14.34
CA ARG A 99 10.50 24.72 15.22
C ARG A 99 10.54 23.28 15.72
N LEU A 100 10.98 22.36 14.86
CA LEU A 100 11.16 20.97 15.26
C LEU A 100 12.44 20.73 16.07
N GLY A 101 13.37 21.70 16.20
CA GLY A 101 14.64 21.49 16.89
C GLY A 101 15.48 20.36 16.27
N ILE A 102 15.55 20.31 14.93
CA ILE A 102 16.33 19.30 14.21
C ILE A 102 17.54 19.97 13.55
N ASP A 103 18.75 19.49 13.80
CA ASP A 103 19.97 20.12 13.25
C ASP A 103 20.09 19.97 11.73
N ARG A 104 19.72 18.79 11.20
CA ARG A 104 19.87 18.43 9.78
C ARG A 104 18.60 17.82 9.23
N LEU A 105 18.19 18.28 8.06
CA LEU A 105 17.09 17.68 7.32
C LEU A 105 17.47 16.28 6.83
N PRO A 106 16.51 15.33 6.81
CA PRO A 106 16.72 14.03 6.19
C PRO A 106 17.12 14.17 4.72
N ALA A 107 18.04 13.33 4.24
CA ALA A 107 18.57 13.40 2.89
C ALA A 107 17.48 13.17 1.81
N GLN A 108 16.44 12.39 2.11
CA GLN A 108 15.41 12.00 1.15
C GLN A 108 13.97 12.27 1.61
N VAL A 109 13.58 13.54 1.73
CA VAL A 109 12.16 13.88 1.92
C VAL A 109 11.42 13.89 0.58
N LYS A 110 10.74 12.79 0.26
CA LYS A 110 9.88 12.66 -0.94
C LYS A 110 8.49 13.28 -0.74
N CYS A 111 8.11 14.20 -1.62
CA CYS A 111 6.82 14.90 -1.58
C CYS A 111 5.91 14.53 -2.78
N MET A 112 4.69 15.05 -2.81
CA MET A 112 3.73 14.80 -3.88
C MET A 112 3.94 15.69 -5.10
N LYS A 113 3.52 15.19 -6.27
CA LYS A 113 3.51 16.00 -7.50
C LYS A 113 2.39 17.04 -7.45
N LYS A 114 1.19 16.63 -7.04
CA LYS A 114 -0.01 17.47 -6.93
C LYS A 114 -0.89 16.96 -5.79
N LEU A 115 -1.70 17.85 -5.22
CA LEU A 115 -2.77 17.47 -4.31
C LEU A 115 -4.02 17.11 -5.12
N ASN A 116 -4.63 15.96 -4.79
CA ASN A 116 -5.84 15.48 -5.44
C ASN A 116 -7.11 15.83 -4.65
N SER A 117 -6.96 16.42 -3.46
CA SER A 117 -8.06 16.87 -2.61
C SER A 117 -8.81 18.04 -3.21
N ARG A 118 -10.06 18.24 -2.77
CA ARG A 118 -10.97 19.25 -3.30
C ARG A 118 -10.42 20.66 -3.08
N ASP A 119 -10.07 20.97 -1.84
CA ASP A 119 -9.61 22.29 -1.43
C ASP A 119 -8.09 22.48 -1.62
N GLN A 120 -7.37 21.41 -1.99
CA GLN A 120 -5.92 21.41 -2.22
C GLN A 120 -5.13 22.07 -1.07
N THR A 121 -5.57 21.82 0.16
CA THR A 121 -4.85 22.17 1.40
C THR A 121 -3.69 21.20 1.60
N PRO A 122 -2.44 21.68 1.69
CA PRO A 122 -1.29 20.82 1.91
C PRO A 122 -1.20 20.38 3.38
N GLU A 123 -0.60 19.21 3.61
CA GLU A 123 -0.15 18.83 4.94
C GLU A 123 1.02 19.73 5.40
N ALA A 124 1.14 19.93 6.71
CA ALA A 124 2.28 20.60 7.32
C ALA A 124 3.59 19.87 6.96
N ILE A 125 4.61 20.62 6.51
CA ILE A 125 5.86 20.03 6.03
C ILE A 125 6.63 19.37 7.17
N GLU A 126 6.44 19.87 8.39
CA GLU A 126 6.98 19.36 9.65
C GLU A 126 6.68 17.86 9.82
N LYS A 127 5.42 17.44 9.59
CA LYS A 127 5.02 16.03 9.62
C LYS A 127 5.80 15.19 8.62
N GLY A 128 5.97 15.72 7.41
CA GLY A 128 6.73 15.07 6.35
C GLY A 128 8.22 14.89 6.63
N ILE A 129 8.84 15.87 7.30
CA ILE A 129 10.24 15.81 7.74
C ILE A 129 10.40 14.74 8.83
N LEU A 130 9.51 14.73 9.83
CA LEU A 130 9.53 13.72 10.89
C LEU A 130 9.29 12.30 10.34
N ARG A 131 8.32 12.10 9.44
CA ARG A 131 8.13 10.80 8.79
C ARG A 131 9.37 10.34 8.03
N ALA A 132 10.01 11.24 7.29
CA ALA A 132 11.24 10.91 6.56
C ALA A 132 12.42 10.59 7.48
N LYS A 133 12.50 11.21 8.67
CA LYS A 133 13.50 10.90 9.70
C LYS A 133 13.33 9.46 10.22
N HIS A 134 12.09 9.02 10.39
CA HIS A 134 11.73 7.66 10.82
C HIS A 134 11.56 6.65 9.67
N GLY A 135 11.85 7.04 8.42
CA GLY A 135 11.72 6.16 7.25
C GLY A 135 10.29 5.75 6.88
N LEU A 136 9.28 6.51 7.32
CA LEU A 136 7.87 6.13 7.21
C LEU A 136 7.18 6.70 5.94
N PRO A 137 6.42 5.88 5.19
CA PRO A 137 5.55 6.37 4.14
C PRO A 137 4.31 7.08 4.71
N VAL A 138 3.69 7.92 3.89
CA VAL A 138 2.35 8.45 4.14
C VAL A 138 1.39 7.97 3.05
N PHE A 139 0.21 7.48 3.47
CA PHE A 139 -0.88 7.17 2.57
C PHE A 139 -1.67 8.43 2.19
N ARG A 140 -2.61 8.32 1.24
CA ARG A 140 -3.29 9.49 0.64
C ARG A 140 -4.16 10.27 1.63
N ASP A 141 -4.51 9.65 2.74
CA ASP A 141 -5.34 10.17 3.81
C ASP A 141 -4.53 10.67 5.01
N GLY A 142 -3.19 10.67 4.93
CA GLY A 142 -2.29 11.15 5.97
C GLY A 142 -1.79 10.07 6.94
N THR A 143 -2.38 8.87 6.89
CA THR A 143 -2.05 7.77 7.81
C THR A 143 -0.83 6.97 7.35
N VAL A 144 -0.18 6.29 8.30
CA VAL A 144 0.88 5.31 8.08
C VAL A 144 0.27 3.91 8.17
N ARG A 145 0.45 3.10 7.13
CA ARG A 145 -0.20 1.80 7.00
C ARG A 145 0.80 0.70 6.78
N TYR A 146 0.50 -0.46 7.36
CA TYR A 146 1.18 -1.71 7.09
C TYR A 146 0.17 -2.72 6.56
N ASP A 147 0.40 -3.22 5.36
CA ASP A 147 -0.47 -4.20 4.70
C ASP A 147 0.00 -5.62 5.04
N MET A 148 -0.92 -6.50 5.40
CA MET A 148 -0.66 -7.91 5.67
C MET A 148 -1.84 -8.80 5.27
N SER A 149 -1.56 -10.06 4.94
CA SER A 149 -2.60 -11.03 4.63
C SER A 149 -3.38 -11.41 5.89
N ASP A 150 -4.70 -11.52 5.75
CA ASP A 150 -5.56 -11.94 6.85
C ASP A 150 -5.46 -13.44 7.09
N VAL A 151 -5.23 -13.85 8.35
CA VAL A 151 -5.20 -15.27 8.74
C VAL A 151 -6.10 -15.49 9.95
N PRO A 152 -7.19 -16.25 9.83
CA PRO A 152 -8.09 -16.45 10.95
C PRO A 152 -7.47 -17.39 12.00
N THR A 153 -7.57 -17.02 13.27
CA THR A 153 -7.29 -17.91 14.41
C THR A 153 -8.29 -17.67 15.55
N THR A 154 -8.58 -18.70 16.32
CA THR A 154 -9.44 -18.62 17.51
C THR A 154 -8.67 -18.88 18.79
N HIS A 155 -7.54 -19.58 18.71
CA HIS A 155 -6.73 -19.98 19.85
C HIS A 155 -5.25 -19.71 19.57
N PHE A 156 -4.48 -19.53 20.64
CA PHE A 156 -3.03 -19.35 20.60
C PHE A 156 -2.44 -19.70 21.97
N THR A 157 -1.15 -19.99 21.99
CA THR A 157 -0.34 -20.10 23.21
C THR A 157 0.52 -18.85 23.39
N PRO A 158 0.79 -18.40 24.63
CA PRO A 158 1.72 -17.30 24.89
C PRO A 158 3.07 -17.45 24.19
N ARG A 159 3.61 -18.67 24.14
CA ARG A 159 4.85 -19.01 23.43
C ARG A 159 4.80 -18.64 21.94
N GLU A 160 3.73 -18.99 21.24
CA GLU A 160 3.60 -18.76 19.79
C GLU A 160 3.67 -17.28 19.41
N ILE A 161 3.23 -16.40 20.30
CA ILE A 161 3.16 -14.96 20.04
C ILE A 161 4.31 -14.18 20.68
N GLY A 162 5.25 -14.89 21.33
CA GLY A 162 6.43 -14.31 21.96
C GLY A 162 6.14 -13.38 23.14
N VAL A 163 4.99 -13.53 23.81
CA VAL A 163 4.58 -12.67 24.94
C VAL A 163 4.37 -13.52 26.20
N PRO A 164 5.03 -13.18 27.33
CA PRO A 164 4.87 -13.95 28.57
C PRO A 164 3.42 -13.95 29.07
N TRP A 165 2.98 -15.08 29.63
CA TRP A 165 1.64 -15.27 30.18
C TRP A 165 1.26 -14.19 31.21
N LYS A 166 2.22 -13.68 31.98
CA LYS A 166 2.00 -12.60 32.96
C LYS A 166 1.50 -11.31 32.31
N THR A 167 2.03 -10.98 31.12
CA THR A 167 1.60 -9.82 30.35
C THR A 167 0.18 -10.04 29.83
N LEU A 168 -0.12 -11.24 29.30
CA LEU A 168 -1.46 -11.60 28.84
C LEU A 168 -2.49 -11.63 29.97
N HIS A 169 -2.09 -12.07 31.16
CA HIS A 169 -2.90 -11.98 32.36
C HIS A 169 -3.26 -10.53 32.69
N GLY A 170 -2.31 -9.59 32.57
CA GLY A 170 -2.56 -8.15 32.67
C GLY A 170 -3.51 -7.59 31.60
N LEU A 171 -3.59 -8.23 30.44
CA LEU A 171 -4.51 -7.87 29.34
C LEU A 171 -5.92 -8.46 29.49
N GLY A 172 -6.14 -9.32 30.49
CA GLY A 172 -7.44 -9.93 30.81
C GLY A 172 -7.55 -11.43 30.53
N TYR A 173 -6.49 -12.08 30.05
CA TYR A 173 -6.45 -13.54 29.87
C TYR A 173 -6.21 -14.24 31.22
N THR A 174 -7.29 -14.62 31.90
CA THR A 174 -7.20 -15.17 33.27
C THR A 174 -7.20 -16.70 33.31
N HIS A 175 -7.85 -17.33 32.34
CA HIS A 175 -8.01 -18.79 32.28
C HIS A 175 -7.72 -19.28 30.86
N ASP A 176 -7.29 -20.53 30.77
CA ASP A 176 -7.14 -21.24 29.50
C ASP A 176 -8.49 -21.66 28.92
N TYR A 177 -8.45 -22.28 27.73
CA TYR A 177 -9.66 -22.73 27.05
C TYR A 177 -10.47 -23.81 27.82
N ARG A 178 -9.83 -24.51 28.76
CA ARG A 178 -10.46 -25.53 29.63
C ARG A 178 -10.98 -24.93 30.94
N GLY A 179 -10.74 -23.65 31.18
CA GLY A 179 -11.12 -22.95 32.40
C GLY A 179 -10.12 -23.11 33.55
N ALA A 180 -8.92 -23.64 33.31
CA ALA A 180 -7.86 -23.66 34.33
C ALA A 180 -7.19 -22.28 34.41
N PRO A 181 -6.74 -21.83 35.60
CA PRO A 181 -6.00 -20.57 35.74
C PRO A 181 -4.76 -20.52 34.84
N LEU A 182 -4.46 -19.33 34.30
CA LEU A 182 -3.26 -19.10 33.48
C LEU A 182 -2.02 -18.94 34.36
N GLU A 183 -1.07 -19.86 34.21
CA GLU A 183 0.16 -19.96 35.00
C GLU A 183 1.41 -20.28 34.15
N ASP A 184 1.24 -20.71 32.89
CA ASP A 184 2.32 -21.16 32.00
C ASP A 184 2.19 -20.67 30.55
N ASP A 185 3.32 -20.55 29.85
CA ASP A 185 3.40 -20.07 28.46
C ASP A 185 2.96 -21.11 27.41
N GLU A 186 2.78 -22.36 27.84
CA GLU A 186 2.32 -23.49 27.00
C GLU A 186 0.79 -23.68 27.04
N GLN A 187 0.09 -22.94 27.90
CA GLN A 187 -1.37 -23.05 27.99
C GLN A 187 -2.06 -22.42 26.78
N MET A 188 -2.96 -23.18 26.16
CA MET A 188 -3.75 -22.72 25.03
C MET A 188 -4.86 -21.76 25.51
N LEU A 189 -4.87 -20.54 24.95
CA LEU A 189 -5.82 -19.49 25.28
C LEU A 189 -6.81 -19.29 24.14
N GLU A 190 -8.05 -18.96 24.49
CA GLU A 190 -9.05 -18.51 23.52
C GLU A 190 -8.90 -17.00 23.25
N LEU A 191 -8.62 -16.65 21.99
CA LEU A 191 -8.42 -15.28 21.51
C LEU A 191 -9.67 -14.41 21.75
N PHE A 192 -9.48 -13.18 22.27
CA PHE A 192 -10.59 -12.24 22.35
C PHE A 192 -10.96 -11.70 20.94
N PRO A 193 -12.24 -11.43 20.66
CA PRO A 193 -12.71 -11.11 19.31
C PRO A 193 -12.08 -9.89 18.62
N GLN A 194 -11.46 -8.97 19.36
CA GLN A 194 -10.81 -7.77 18.82
C GLN A 194 -9.32 -7.71 19.18
N ASP A 195 -8.74 -8.81 19.62
CA ASP A 195 -7.29 -8.93 19.82
C ASP A 195 -6.63 -9.43 18.53
N PHE A 196 -5.39 -8.98 18.29
CA PHE A 196 -4.68 -9.16 17.03
C PHE A 196 -3.21 -9.52 17.29
N ILE A 197 -2.76 -10.57 16.60
CA ILE A 197 -1.37 -11.03 16.63
C ILE A 197 -0.72 -10.55 15.33
N VAL A 198 0.28 -9.70 15.46
CA VAL A 198 0.87 -8.98 14.33
C VAL A 198 2.00 -9.80 13.70
N ALA A 199 2.14 -9.74 12.38
CA ALA A 199 3.32 -10.27 11.69
C ALA A 199 4.61 -9.64 12.25
N LYS A 200 5.60 -10.45 12.64
CA LYS A 200 6.88 -9.98 13.19
C LYS A 200 7.61 -9.01 12.26
N GLY A 201 7.44 -9.14 10.95
CA GLY A 201 7.97 -8.18 9.96
C GLY A 201 7.43 -6.75 10.08
N ALA A 202 6.31 -6.53 10.77
CA ALA A 202 5.74 -5.22 11.03
C ALA A 202 6.27 -4.56 12.31
N ALA A 203 7.00 -5.29 13.16
CA ALA A 203 7.44 -4.84 14.49
C ALA A 203 8.24 -3.53 14.42
N ASP A 204 9.33 -3.51 13.64
CA ASP A 204 10.19 -2.33 13.48
C ASP A 204 9.44 -1.14 12.84
N PHE A 205 8.51 -1.44 11.92
CA PHE A 205 7.72 -0.43 11.24
C PHE A 205 6.72 0.25 12.17
N LEU A 206 6.02 -0.52 13.00
CA LEU A 206 5.09 0.00 14.00
C LEU A 206 5.84 0.72 15.13
N LEU A 207 6.99 0.21 15.57
CA LEU A 207 7.86 0.88 16.53
C LEU A 207 8.33 2.24 16.00
N SER A 208 8.80 2.30 14.76
CA SER A 208 9.15 3.57 14.09
C SER A 208 7.95 4.51 14.01
N THR A 209 6.75 3.98 13.79
CA THR A 209 5.51 4.76 13.75
C THR A 209 5.15 5.33 15.13
N ALA A 210 5.29 4.54 16.20
CA ALA A 210 5.09 5.00 17.57
C ALA A 210 6.07 6.13 17.95
N ASN A 211 7.36 5.94 17.65
CA ASN A 211 8.40 6.95 17.86
C ASN A 211 8.15 8.24 17.05
N TYR A 212 7.65 8.10 15.82
CA TYR A 212 7.21 9.25 15.02
C TYR A 212 6.05 9.99 15.69
N ILE A 213 5.04 9.29 16.23
CA ILE A 213 3.89 9.91 16.89
C ILE A 213 4.32 10.66 18.15
N ASP A 214 5.18 10.06 18.97
CA ASP A 214 5.69 10.70 20.18
C ASP A 214 6.52 11.94 19.86
N GLU A 215 7.42 11.83 18.88
CA GLU A 215 8.20 12.97 18.42
C GLU A 215 7.32 14.08 17.81
N LEU A 216 6.24 13.70 17.12
CA LEU A 216 5.25 14.64 16.60
C LEU A 216 4.47 15.33 17.73
N LEU A 217 4.03 14.60 18.76
CA LEU A 217 3.35 15.14 19.93
C LEU A 217 4.23 16.15 20.66
N VAL A 218 5.49 15.80 20.92
CA VAL A 218 6.44 16.65 21.63
C VAL A 218 6.85 17.86 20.79
N ARG A 219 7.35 17.65 19.57
CA ARG A 219 8.00 18.73 18.79
C ARG A 219 7.04 19.60 18.00
N PHE A 220 5.89 19.08 17.59
CA PHE A 220 4.93 19.83 16.76
C PHE A 220 3.69 20.28 17.55
N TYR A 221 3.18 19.42 18.43
CA TYR A 221 1.98 19.74 19.23
C TYR A 221 2.29 20.26 20.62
N ASN A 222 3.54 20.15 21.09
CA ASN A 222 3.99 20.56 22.42
C ASN A 222 3.18 19.86 23.54
N MET A 223 3.01 18.54 23.39
CA MET A 223 2.32 17.63 24.30
C MET A 223 3.27 16.53 24.79
N GLU A 224 2.88 15.83 25.85
CA GLU A 224 3.60 14.65 26.35
C GLU A 224 3.59 13.52 25.30
N PRO A 225 4.64 12.67 25.25
CA PRO A 225 4.66 11.47 24.44
C PRO A 225 3.59 10.46 24.91
N TYR A 226 3.07 9.65 24.00
CA TYR A 226 1.98 8.72 24.26
C TYR A 226 2.44 7.26 24.38
N TYR A 227 3.28 6.78 23.46
CA TYR A 227 3.69 5.37 23.43
C TYR A 227 4.88 5.09 24.34
N ASN A 228 5.92 5.92 24.30
CA ASN A 228 7.20 5.71 25.00
C ASN A 228 7.76 4.30 24.78
N ALA A 229 7.70 3.81 23.54
CA ALA A 229 8.09 2.44 23.17
C ALA A 229 9.55 2.38 22.70
N ASP A 230 10.37 1.58 23.38
CA ASP A 230 11.77 1.33 23.01
C ASP A 230 11.92 0.05 22.18
N LYS A 231 11.06 -0.94 22.45
CA LYS A 231 11.00 -2.22 21.74
C LYS A 231 9.58 -2.51 21.26
N ALA A 232 9.46 -3.38 20.27
CA ALA A 232 8.16 -3.75 19.71
C ALA A 232 7.21 -4.35 20.76
N ASP A 233 7.73 -5.10 21.74
CA ASP A 233 6.93 -5.66 22.83
C ASP A 233 6.21 -4.60 23.68
N ASP A 234 6.73 -3.37 23.73
CA ASP A 234 6.07 -2.28 24.46
C ASP A 234 4.76 -1.84 23.78
N LEU A 235 4.55 -2.22 22.51
CA LEU A 235 3.31 -1.99 21.79
C LEU A 235 2.20 -2.99 22.15
N VAL A 236 2.51 -4.06 22.90
CA VAL A 236 1.52 -5.03 23.38
C VAL A 236 0.53 -4.33 24.31
N GLY A 237 -0.76 -4.45 24.01
CA GLY A 237 -1.84 -3.76 24.69
C GLY A 237 -2.26 -2.43 24.05
N HIS A 238 -1.47 -1.86 23.14
CA HIS A 238 -1.86 -0.67 22.42
C HIS A 238 -2.87 -0.96 21.31
N LEU A 239 -3.67 0.06 21.01
CA LEU A 239 -4.76 -0.03 20.06
C LEU A 239 -4.33 0.28 18.62
N ILE A 240 -4.87 -0.48 17.69
CA ILE A 240 -4.74 -0.31 16.25
C ILE A 240 -6.13 -0.11 15.62
N CYS A 241 -6.13 0.53 14.47
CA CYS A 241 -7.26 0.55 13.55
C CYS A 241 -6.90 -0.37 12.38
N ALA A 242 -7.68 -1.42 12.17
CA ALA A 242 -7.56 -2.27 11.00
C ALA A 242 -8.59 -1.83 9.96
N LEU A 243 -8.17 -1.72 8.70
CA LEU A 243 -8.98 -1.24 7.60
C LEU A 243 -8.77 -2.11 6.38
N ALA A 244 -9.87 -2.66 5.88
CA ALA A 244 -9.87 -3.40 4.65
C ALA A 244 -9.81 -2.48 3.41
N PRO A 245 -9.14 -2.90 2.32
CA PRO A 245 -9.25 -2.22 1.05
C PRO A 245 -10.72 -2.15 0.61
N HIS A 246 -11.06 -1.15 -0.17
CA HIS A 246 -12.40 -0.85 -0.68
C HIS A 246 -13.47 -0.60 0.38
N THR A 247 -13.08 -0.44 1.65
CA THR A 247 -13.98 -0.10 2.75
C THR A 247 -13.64 1.27 3.35
N SER A 248 -14.54 1.78 4.19
CA SER A 248 -14.36 3.04 4.92
C SER A 248 -14.68 2.96 6.42
N GLY A 249 -14.96 1.75 6.90
CA GLY A 249 -15.17 1.44 8.31
C GLY A 249 -13.94 0.73 8.84
N GLY A 250 -13.11 1.42 9.62
CA GLY A 250 -12.05 0.78 10.38
C GLY A 250 -12.63 0.03 11.58
N VAL A 251 -11.98 -1.04 11.99
CA VAL A 251 -12.34 -1.80 13.21
C VAL A 251 -11.23 -1.64 14.22
N LEU A 252 -11.59 -1.25 15.44
CA LEU A 252 -10.67 -1.11 16.55
C LEU A 252 -10.17 -2.49 16.99
N SER A 253 -8.88 -2.60 17.26
CA SER A 253 -8.26 -3.82 17.77
C SER A 253 -7.10 -3.51 18.69
N ARG A 254 -6.64 -4.51 19.43
CA ARG A 254 -5.54 -4.44 20.37
C ARG A 254 -4.45 -5.44 19.98
N ILE A 255 -3.20 -4.97 19.97
CA ILE A 255 -2.04 -5.84 19.74
C ILE A 255 -1.84 -6.72 20.97
N ILE A 256 -1.70 -8.03 20.79
CA ILE A 256 -1.40 -8.95 21.90
C ILE A 256 -0.06 -9.68 21.78
N GLY A 257 0.57 -9.65 20.61
CA GLY A 257 1.89 -10.26 20.39
C GLY A 257 2.28 -10.33 18.92
N TRP A 258 3.32 -11.11 18.63
CA TRP A 258 3.99 -11.16 17.33
C TRP A 258 4.19 -12.61 16.87
N ALA A 259 3.86 -12.92 15.61
CA ALA A 259 4.08 -14.25 15.04
C ALA A 259 5.08 -14.19 13.87
N ASP A 260 5.92 -15.23 13.69
CA ASP A 260 6.95 -15.27 12.65
C ASP A 260 6.38 -15.69 11.28
N CYS A 261 5.39 -14.94 10.80
CA CYS A 261 4.77 -15.14 9.51
C CYS A 261 4.54 -13.81 8.77
N SER A 262 4.08 -13.88 7.52
CA SER A 262 3.74 -12.70 6.71
C SER A 262 2.28 -12.23 6.87
N GLY A 263 1.47 -12.95 7.66
CA GLY A 263 0.05 -12.66 7.87
C GLY A 263 -0.22 -12.08 9.26
N GLY A 264 -1.36 -11.42 9.42
CA GLY A 264 -1.87 -11.00 10.73
C GLY A 264 -2.94 -11.96 11.21
N TYR A 265 -2.78 -12.51 12.41
CA TYR A 265 -3.78 -13.40 12.97
C TYR A 265 -4.80 -12.64 13.80
N ALA A 266 -6.08 -12.91 13.55
CA ALA A 266 -7.18 -12.40 14.36
C ALA A 266 -8.37 -13.35 14.36
N HIS A 267 -9.33 -13.05 15.24
CA HIS A 267 -10.58 -13.81 15.30
C HIS A 267 -11.33 -13.75 13.95
N PRO A 268 -11.96 -14.85 13.47
CA PRO A 268 -12.70 -14.85 12.20
C PRO A 268 -13.74 -13.73 12.10
N LEU A 269 -14.45 -13.48 13.21
CA LEU A 269 -15.41 -12.36 13.30
C LEU A 269 -14.75 -11.00 13.07
N PHE A 270 -13.51 -10.81 13.51
CA PHE A 270 -12.77 -9.56 13.32
C PHE A 270 -12.48 -9.31 11.85
N HIS A 271 -12.00 -10.33 11.13
CA HIS A 271 -11.80 -10.25 9.68
C HIS A 271 -13.13 -9.95 8.96
N ALA A 272 -14.21 -10.64 9.32
CA ALA A 272 -15.53 -10.39 8.76
C ALA A 272 -16.11 -9.01 9.10
N ALA A 273 -15.81 -8.44 10.28
CA ALA A 273 -16.24 -7.09 10.66
C ALA A 273 -15.64 -6.01 9.76
N LYS A 274 -14.47 -6.27 9.16
CA LYS A 274 -13.84 -5.42 8.15
C LYS A 274 -14.45 -5.63 6.75
N ARG A 275 -15.51 -6.43 6.61
CA ARG A 275 -16.16 -6.83 5.35
C ARG A 275 -15.21 -7.56 4.41
N ARG A 276 -14.42 -8.47 4.98
CA ARG A 276 -13.42 -9.27 4.26
C ARG A 276 -13.61 -10.75 4.51
N ASN A 277 -13.21 -11.50 3.50
CA ASN A 277 -13.13 -12.95 3.54
C ASN A 277 -11.67 -13.34 3.80
N CYS A 278 -11.46 -14.49 4.42
CA CYS A 278 -10.12 -15.02 4.64
C CYS A 278 -9.68 -15.92 3.46
N ASP A 279 -9.85 -15.45 2.22
CA ASP A 279 -9.53 -16.19 0.98
C ASP A 279 -8.23 -15.70 0.30
N GLY A 280 -7.39 -14.99 1.07
CA GLY A 280 -6.13 -14.40 0.61
C GLY A 280 -6.18 -12.88 0.47
N ASP A 281 -7.22 -12.22 0.99
CA ASP A 281 -7.31 -10.78 1.11
C ASP A 281 -6.20 -10.22 2.03
N GLU A 282 -5.85 -8.95 1.78
CA GLU A 282 -4.89 -8.18 2.57
C GLU A 282 -5.60 -7.01 3.24
N ASP A 283 -5.25 -6.77 4.50
CA ASP A 283 -5.75 -5.67 5.29
C ASP A 283 -4.64 -4.75 5.77
N ALA A 284 -4.97 -3.48 5.89
CA ALA A 284 -4.08 -2.45 6.40
C ALA A 284 -4.29 -2.26 7.89
N ILE A 285 -3.23 -2.31 8.68
CA ILE A 285 -3.26 -1.85 10.08
C ILE A 285 -2.53 -0.52 10.22
N MET A 286 -3.02 0.30 11.14
CA MET A 286 -2.39 1.54 11.56
C MET A 286 -2.53 1.71 13.08
N LEU A 287 -1.55 2.32 13.72
CA LEU A 287 -1.66 2.70 15.13
C LEU A 287 -2.84 3.67 15.32
N LEU A 288 -3.66 3.46 16.35
CA LEU A 288 -4.87 4.26 16.54
C LEU A 288 -4.55 5.76 16.63
N MET A 289 -3.48 6.13 17.35
CA MET A 289 -3.11 7.52 17.53
C MET A 289 -2.63 8.18 16.22
N ASP A 290 -2.01 7.43 15.30
CA ASP A 290 -1.69 7.93 13.96
C ASP A 290 -2.97 8.24 13.19
N GLY A 291 -3.93 7.31 13.21
CA GLY A 291 -5.24 7.48 12.62
C GLY A 291 -5.98 8.71 13.16
N LEU A 292 -5.86 9.02 14.45
CA LEU A 292 -6.52 10.20 15.05
C LEU A 292 -5.80 11.52 14.73
N LEU A 293 -4.47 11.55 14.75
CA LEU A 293 -3.70 12.80 14.58
C LEU A 293 -3.47 13.21 13.13
N ASN A 294 -3.33 12.23 12.24
CA ASN A 294 -2.83 12.47 10.89
C ASN A 294 -3.91 12.31 9.81
N PHE A 295 -5.02 11.65 10.12
CA PHE A 295 -6.16 11.57 9.21
C PHE A 295 -6.88 12.91 9.06
N SER A 296 -7.30 13.24 7.84
CA SER A 296 -8.30 14.28 7.62
C SER A 296 -9.12 14.02 6.36
N ARG A 297 -10.42 14.27 6.44
CA ARG A 297 -11.31 14.15 5.28
C ARG A 297 -11.01 15.20 4.20
N ASP A 298 -10.40 16.33 4.57
CA ASP A 298 -10.08 17.43 3.66
C ASP A 298 -8.86 17.15 2.76
N ILE A 299 -8.02 16.18 3.13
CA ILE A 299 -6.86 15.75 2.33
C ILE A 299 -7.18 14.56 1.41
N LEU A 300 -8.34 13.92 1.60
CA LEU A 300 -8.79 12.85 0.73
C LEU A 300 -8.96 13.35 -0.72
N PRO A 301 -8.63 12.51 -1.72
CA PRO A 301 -8.91 12.81 -3.11
C PRO A 301 -10.39 13.18 -3.32
N ALA A 302 -10.63 14.19 -4.13
CA ALA A 302 -12.00 14.64 -4.40
C ALA A 302 -12.84 13.53 -5.07
N ASN A 303 -12.23 12.73 -5.96
CA ASN A 303 -12.88 11.69 -6.76
C ASN A 303 -13.55 10.62 -5.87
N ARG A 304 -14.75 10.13 -6.23
CA ARG A 304 -15.50 9.09 -5.48
C ARG A 304 -14.64 7.89 -5.06
N GLY A 305 -13.85 7.34 -5.98
CA GLY A 305 -12.99 6.17 -5.69
C GLY A 305 -11.81 6.45 -4.76
N GLY A 306 -11.49 7.71 -4.46
CA GLY A 306 -10.41 8.05 -3.54
C GLY A 306 -10.87 8.32 -2.11
N GLN A 307 -12.18 8.29 -1.84
CA GLN A 307 -12.74 8.34 -0.49
C GLN A 307 -12.95 6.94 0.11
N MET A 308 -12.92 5.90 -0.73
CA MET A 308 -12.79 4.52 -0.30
C MET A 308 -11.34 4.28 0.17
N ASP A 309 -11.14 3.28 1.02
CA ASP A 309 -9.86 2.94 1.63
C ASP A 309 -9.40 3.99 2.65
N ALA A 310 -10.31 4.68 3.34
CA ALA A 310 -10.01 5.65 4.39
C ALA A 310 -10.88 5.41 5.62
N PRO A 311 -10.34 5.48 6.85
CA PRO A 311 -11.10 5.19 8.07
C PRO A 311 -12.07 6.33 8.40
N LEU A 312 -13.18 6.44 7.66
CA LEU A 312 -14.20 7.47 7.85
C LEU A 312 -15.04 7.24 9.12
N VAL A 313 -15.22 5.97 9.48
CA VAL A 313 -15.92 5.52 10.68
C VAL A 313 -15.04 4.48 11.37
N LEU A 314 -15.08 4.46 12.71
CA LEU A 314 -14.36 3.48 13.52
C LEU A 314 -15.37 2.67 14.33
N THR A 315 -15.45 1.37 14.07
CA THR A 315 -16.23 0.42 14.87
C THR A 315 -15.42 0.05 16.11
N THR A 316 -15.91 0.43 17.29
CA THR A 316 -15.21 0.21 18.56
C THR A 316 -15.55 -1.13 19.19
N ARG A 317 -16.72 -1.70 18.90
CA ARG A 317 -17.20 -2.98 19.44
C ARG A 317 -17.68 -3.86 18.31
N LEU A 318 -17.18 -5.08 18.30
CA LEU A 318 -17.63 -6.09 17.36
C LEU A 318 -19.02 -6.62 17.75
N ASN A 319 -19.96 -6.64 16.81
CA ASN A 319 -21.26 -7.28 16.96
C ASN A 319 -21.41 -8.42 15.93
N PRO A 320 -21.45 -9.70 16.36
CA PRO A 320 -21.55 -10.83 15.43
C PRO A 320 -22.79 -10.81 14.53
N THR A 321 -23.87 -10.11 14.91
CA THR A 321 -25.06 -10.03 14.05
C THR A 321 -24.90 -9.07 12.87
N GLU A 322 -23.87 -8.22 12.89
CA GLU A 322 -23.63 -7.18 11.89
C GLU A 322 -22.45 -7.49 10.95
N VAL A 323 -21.71 -8.56 11.23
CA VAL A 323 -20.56 -8.99 10.39
C VAL A 323 -21.01 -9.75 9.16
N ASP A 324 -20.08 -10.01 8.25
CA ASP A 324 -20.35 -10.82 7.07
C ASP A 324 -20.81 -12.24 7.43
N LYS A 325 -21.68 -12.81 6.59
CA LYS A 325 -22.30 -14.12 6.81
C LYS A 325 -21.30 -15.26 6.69
N GLU A 326 -20.17 -15.08 6.01
CA GLU A 326 -19.19 -16.16 5.84
C GLU A 326 -18.62 -16.63 7.19
N ALA A 327 -18.25 -15.69 8.07
CA ALA A 327 -17.76 -16.02 9.41
C ALA A 327 -18.82 -16.68 10.30
N LEU A 328 -20.11 -16.54 9.95
CA LEU A 328 -21.19 -17.22 10.67
C LEU A 328 -21.23 -18.73 10.40
N ASN A 329 -20.60 -19.20 9.33
CA ASN A 329 -20.53 -20.62 8.96
C ASN A 329 -19.30 -21.34 9.52
N VAL A 330 -18.51 -20.68 10.38
CA VAL A 330 -17.33 -21.31 10.99
C VAL A 330 -17.77 -22.33 12.03
N ASP A 331 -17.33 -23.58 11.86
CA ASP A 331 -17.55 -24.64 12.83
C ASP A 331 -16.86 -24.29 14.15
N SER A 332 -17.58 -24.44 15.26
CA SER A 332 -17.15 -24.07 16.60
C SER A 332 -17.16 -25.26 17.58
N ALA A 333 -17.38 -26.48 17.08
CA ALA A 333 -17.32 -27.71 17.85
C ALA A 333 -15.86 -28.17 18.11
N TRP A 334 -15.65 -28.85 19.24
CA TRP A 334 -14.37 -29.48 19.61
C TRP A 334 -14.06 -30.75 18.82
N PHE A 335 -15.08 -31.43 18.32
CA PHE A 335 -14.95 -32.63 17.51
C PHE A 335 -16.19 -32.76 16.64
N TYR A 336 -16.06 -33.44 15.50
CA TYR A 336 -17.22 -33.83 14.72
C TYR A 336 -17.76 -35.17 15.22
N GLU A 337 -19.07 -35.25 15.36
CA GLU A 337 -19.72 -36.47 15.82
C GLU A 337 -19.66 -37.58 14.78
N ARG A 338 -19.71 -38.84 15.22
CA ARG A 338 -19.75 -40.02 14.35
C ARG A 338 -20.87 -39.94 13.30
N ASP A 339 -22.05 -39.47 13.72
CA ASP A 339 -23.23 -39.35 12.85
C ASP A 339 -22.99 -38.40 11.67
N PHE A 340 -22.18 -37.35 11.85
CA PHE A 340 -21.78 -36.49 10.73
C PHE A 340 -20.95 -37.27 9.71
N TYR A 341 -19.92 -37.99 10.16
CA TYR A 341 -19.07 -38.79 9.26
C TYR A 341 -19.86 -39.85 8.49
N GLU A 342 -20.77 -40.56 9.15
CA GLU A 342 -21.61 -41.57 8.50
C GLU A 342 -22.56 -40.94 7.46
N ALA A 343 -23.13 -39.77 7.76
CA ALA A 343 -23.99 -39.07 6.83
C ALA A 343 -23.27 -38.67 5.53
N THR A 344 -21.97 -38.32 5.61
CA THR A 344 -21.20 -37.92 4.41
C THR A 344 -21.07 -39.01 3.35
N LEU A 345 -21.26 -40.30 3.71
CA LEU A 345 -21.21 -41.42 2.76
C LEU A 345 -22.29 -41.30 1.67
N ASN A 346 -23.44 -40.70 2.00
CA ASN A 346 -24.53 -40.47 1.06
C ASN A 346 -24.40 -39.16 0.28
N GLN A 347 -23.32 -38.39 0.51
CA GLN A 347 -23.06 -37.08 -0.09
C GLN A 347 -24.26 -36.11 -0.01
N PRO A 348 -24.92 -35.97 1.16
CA PRO A 348 -26.03 -35.04 1.31
C PRO A 348 -25.57 -33.60 1.10
N HIS A 349 -26.49 -32.71 0.76
CA HIS A 349 -26.17 -31.29 0.70
C HIS A 349 -25.90 -30.78 2.14
N PRO A 350 -24.87 -29.93 2.38
CA PRO A 350 -24.50 -29.50 3.75
C PRO A 350 -25.66 -28.91 4.56
N LYS A 351 -26.58 -28.20 3.89
CA LYS A 351 -27.79 -27.63 4.53
C LYS A 351 -28.74 -28.68 5.09
N ASP A 352 -28.76 -29.90 4.55
CA ASP A 352 -29.66 -30.96 5.00
C ASP A 352 -29.20 -31.60 6.32
N ILE A 353 -27.91 -31.41 6.66
CA ILE A 353 -27.28 -31.96 7.86
C ILE A 353 -26.73 -30.88 8.82
N GLN A 354 -26.97 -29.60 8.52
CA GLN A 354 -26.47 -28.46 9.31
C GLN A 354 -26.90 -28.53 10.78
N ASP A 355 -28.08 -29.10 11.05
CA ASP A 355 -28.63 -29.21 12.40
C ASP A 355 -27.81 -30.13 13.32
N ARG A 356 -26.92 -30.93 12.73
CA ARG A 356 -25.98 -31.81 13.44
C ARG A 356 -24.66 -31.11 13.81
N MET A 357 -24.39 -29.94 13.24
CA MET A 357 -23.14 -29.21 13.38
C MET A 357 -23.32 -27.98 14.27
N ASP A 358 -22.29 -27.65 15.04
CA ASP A 358 -22.24 -26.43 15.84
C ASP A 358 -21.37 -25.39 15.14
N PHE A 359 -22.01 -24.32 14.66
CA PHE A 359 -21.39 -23.21 13.94
C PHE A 359 -21.88 -21.87 14.48
N VAL A 360 -21.13 -20.81 14.22
CA VAL A 360 -21.31 -19.49 14.84
C VAL A 360 -22.74 -18.95 14.73
N GLU A 361 -23.42 -19.11 13.58
CA GLU A 361 -24.80 -18.64 13.40
C GLU A 361 -25.76 -19.21 14.45
N ARG A 362 -25.57 -20.47 14.86
CA ARG A 362 -26.42 -21.14 15.87
C ARG A 362 -26.21 -20.61 17.29
N ARG A 363 -25.10 -19.91 17.52
CA ARG A 363 -24.72 -19.35 18.83
C ARG A 363 -25.12 -17.88 18.98
N LEU A 364 -25.61 -17.25 17.91
CA LEU A 364 -26.08 -15.86 17.90
C LEU A 364 -27.14 -15.61 18.98
N GLY A 365 -27.09 -14.41 19.58
CA GLY A 365 -27.98 -14.03 20.69
C GLY A 365 -27.48 -14.42 22.08
N SER A 366 -26.33 -15.09 22.17
CA SER A 366 -25.67 -15.43 23.45
C SER A 366 -24.18 -15.06 23.44
N VAL A 367 -23.52 -15.14 24.60
CA VAL A 367 -22.06 -14.94 24.71
C VAL A 367 -21.28 -15.99 23.90
N ALA A 368 -21.88 -17.14 23.63
CA ALA A 368 -21.27 -18.19 22.83
C ALA A 368 -21.04 -17.76 21.35
N ALA A 369 -21.67 -16.67 20.90
CA ALA A 369 -21.43 -16.09 19.58
C ALA A 369 -20.04 -15.46 19.42
N VAL A 370 -19.32 -15.23 20.51
CA VAL A 370 -18.00 -14.58 20.52
C VAL A 370 -16.95 -15.34 21.33
N ARG A 371 -17.37 -16.35 22.10
CA ARG A 371 -16.53 -17.10 23.05
C ARG A 371 -16.98 -18.56 23.14
N GLY A 372 -16.15 -19.42 23.72
CA GLY A 372 -16.36 -20.86 23.82
C GLY A 372 -16.17 -21.60 22.50
N TYR A 373 -15.32 -21.11 21.59
CA TYR A 373 -15.08 -21.77 20.30
C TYR A 373 -14.24 -23.02 20.51
N GLY A 374 -14.55 -24.09 19.79
CA GLY A 374 -13.72 -25.30 19.73
C GLY A 374 -12.88 -25.34 18.46
N TYR A 375 -11.90 -26.24 18.46
CA TYR A 375 -11.13 -26.61 17.27
C TYR A 375 -10.90 -28.12 17.26
N THR A 376 -10.78 -28.72 16.07
CA THR A 376 -10.71 -30.18 15.91
C THR A 376 -9.29 -30.72 15.86
N HIS A 377 -8.32 -29.93 15.38
CA HIS A 377 -6.93 -30.34 15.21
C HIS A 377 -6.01 -29.31 15.84
N ASP A 378 -5.08 -29.81 16.66
CA ASP A 378 -4.06 -29.00 17.30
C ASP A 378 -2.85 -28.81 16.37
N CYS A 379 -2.04 -27.79 16.66
CA CYS A 379 -0.76 -27.55 16.01
C CYS A 379 0.31 -27.22 17.04
N HIS A 380 1.57 -27.52 16.74
CA HIS A 380 2.67 -27.22 17.66
C HIS A 380 2.96 -25.71 17.73
N ALA A 381 2.86 -25.04 16.58
CA ALA A 381 2.98 -23.58 16.46
C ALA A 381 2.14 -23.07 15.27
N ILE A 382 1.39 -21.97 15.46
CA ILE A 382 0.60 -21.32 14.41
C ILE A 382 1.41 -20.83 13.20
N ASP A 383 2.70 -20.56 13.39
CA ASP A 383 3.64 -20.08 12.36
C ASP A 383 4.57 -21.20 11.85
N GLN A 384 4.27 -22.46 12.17
CA GLN A 384 5.06 -23.61 11.72
C GLN A 384 4.97 -23.77 10.20
N GLY A 385 5.96 -23.25 9.48
CA GLY A 385 6.04 -23.34 8.03
C GLY A 385 7.21 -22.58 7.45
N PRO A 386 7.39 -22.63 6.11
CA PRO A 386 8.39 -21.80 5.45
C PRO A 386 8.00 -20.32 5.57
N ALA A 387 8.89 -19.49 6.14
CA ALA A 387 8.65 -18.06 6.38
C ALA A 387 8.29 -17.26 5.11
N LEU A 388 8.82 -17.68 3.95
CA LEU A 388 8.56 -17.05 2.66
C LEU A 388 8.22 -18.10 1.61
N SER A 389 7.27 -17.76 0.73
CA SER A 389 6.96 -18.61 -0.42
C SER A 389 8.13 -18.65 -1.40
N ALA A 390 8.39 -19.82 -1.99
CA ALA A 390 9.41 -19.97 -3.03
C ALA A 390 9.16 -19.03 -4.23
N TYR A 391 7.91 -18.64 -4.46
CA TYR A 391 7.56 -17.67 -5.50
C TYR A 391 8.18 -16.28 -5.27
N LYS A 392 8.38 -15.87 -4.01
CA LYS A 392 9.03 -14.60 -3.64
C LYS A 392 10.56 -14.70 -3.71
N THR A 393 11.12 -15.88 -3.45
CA THR A 393 12.58 -16.08 -3.43
C THR A 393 13.18 -16.27 -4.82
N LEU A 394 12.41 -16.78 -5.78
CA LEU A 394 12.84 -16.92 -7.17
C LEU A 394 12.81 -15.55 -7.88
N GLU A 395 13.94 -15.15 -8.47
CA GLU A 395 14.08 -13.83 -9.08
C GLU A 395 13.43 -13.76 -10.47
N THR A 396 13.72 -14.72 -11.35
CA THR A 396 13.28 -14.65 -12.74
C THR A 396 11.97 -15.39 -12.99
N MET A 397 11.21 -14.95 -14.00
CA MET A 397 9.98 -15.63 -14.42
C MET A 397 10.28 -17.07 -14.89
N ILE A 398 11.41 -17.26 -15.57
CA ILE A 398 11.88 -18.56 -16.05
C ILE A 398 12.06 -19.52 -14.86
N ASP A 399 12.71 -19.07 -13.79
CA ASP A 399 12.91 -19.88 -12.60
C ASP A 399 11.59 -20.23 -11.92
N LYS A 400 10.67 -19.26 -11.81
CA LYS A 400 9.32 -19.47 -11.25
C LYS A 400 8.55 -20.53 -12.02
N MET A 401 8.59 -20.44 -13.34
CA MET A 401 7.93 -21.38 -14.24
C MET A 401 8.56 -22.77 -14.18
N ASN A 402 9.90 -22.85 -14.20
CA ASN A 402 10.61 -24.11 -14.06
C ASN A 402 10.33 -24.76 -12.70
N GLY A 403 10.30 -23.97 -11.61
CA GLY A 403 9.90 -24.44 -10.29
C GLY A 403 8.48 -25.00 -10.27
N GLN A 404 7.53 -24.31 -10.90
CA GLN A 404 6.14 -24.77 -11.04
C GLN A 404 6.04 -26.10 -11.81
N LEU A 405 6.71 -26.21 -12.96
CA LEU A 405 6.65 -27.41 -13.81
C LEU A 405 7.43 -28.59 -13.22
N ALA A 406 8.57 -28.33 -12.59
CA ALA A 406 9.35 -29.33 -11.86
C ALA A 406 8.56 -29.88 -10.66
N LEU A 407 7.83 -29.03 -9.94
CA LEU A 407 6.91 -29.47 -8.90
C LEU A 407 5.79 -30.33 -9.50
N GLY A 408 5.21 -29.90 -10.62
CA GLY A 408 4.22 -30.68 -11.36
C GLY A 408 4.71 -32.10 -11.69
N HIS A 409 5.97 -32.27 -12.10
CA HIS A 409 6.54 -33.59 -12.39
C HIS A 409 6.63 -34.52 -11.18
N ARG A 410 6.79 -33.95 -9.98
CA ARG A 410 6.87 -34.71 -8.73
C ARG A 410 5.50 -35.12 -8.21
N LEU A 411 4.46 -34.35 -8.55
CA LEU A 411 3.12 -34.54 -8.02
C LEU A 411 2.31 -35.52 -8.87
N ARG A 412 1.89 -36.63 -8.25
CA ARG A 412 1.01 -37.63 -8.87
C ARG A 412 -0.34 -37.06 -9.34
N GLY A 413 -0.85 -36.03 -8.66
CA GLY A 413 -2.13 -35.39 -8.99
C GLY A 413 -2.07 -34.39 -10.13
N VAL A 414 -0.89 -34.11 -10.71
CA VAL A 414 -0.71 -33.04 -11.70
C VAL A 414 -0.25 -33.63 -13.03
N ASN A 415 -1.00 -33.36 -14.10
CA ASN A 415 -0.55 -33.65 -15.46
C ASN A 415 0.26 -32.47 -16.02
N VAL A 416 1.59 -32.59 -16.00
CA VAL A 416 2.51 -31.52 -16.41
C VAL A 416 2.27 -31.06 -17.84
N ARG A 417 1.97 -31.98 -18.76
CA ARG A 417 1.71 -31.63 -20.17
C ARG A 417 0.50 -30.73 -20.31
N GLN A 418 -0.56 -30.99 -19.54
CA GLN A 418 -1.75 -30.14 -19.52
C GLN A 418 -1.48 -28.78 -18.89
N VAL A 419 -0.69 -28.73 -17.81
CA VAL A 419 -0.27 -27.47 -17.18
C VAL A 419 0.57 -26.64 -18.15
N ALA A 420 1.56 -27.24 -18.80
CA ALA A 420 2.40 -26.59 -19.81
C ALA A 420 1.58 -26.03 -20.97
N SER A 421 0.69 -26.84 -21.57
CA SER A 421 -0.24 -26.38 -22.62
C SER A 421 -1.12 -25.22 -22.14
N SER A 422 -1.65 -25.29 -20.91
CA SER A 422 -2.48 -24.23 -20.35
C SER A 422 -1.71 -22.92 -20.13
N VAL A 423 -0.49 -23.00 -19.61
CA VAL A 423 0.38 -21.82 -19.40
C VAL A 423 0.70 -21.13 -20.73
N VAL A 424 1.09 -21.91 -21.75
CA VAL A 424 1.39 -21.36 -23.09
C VAL A 424 0.15 -20.68 -23.68
N ARG A 425 -1.02 -21.33 -23.62
CA ARG A 425 -2.25 -20.83 -24.24
C ARG A 425 -2.87 -19.65 -23.50
N SER A 426 -2.86 -19.66 -22.18
CA SER A 426 -3.58 -18.67 -21.35
C SER A 426 -2.70 -17.48 -20.95
N HIS A 427 -1.37 -17.64 -20.90
CA HIS A 427 -0.45 -16.56 -20.51
C HIS A 427 0.45 -16.10 -21.65
N PHE A 428 1.26 -17.00 -22.24
CA PHE A 428 2.30 -16.57 -23.20
C PHE A 428 1.74 -16.11 -24.54
N LEU A 429 0.85 -16.90 -25.16
CA LEU A 429 0.27 -16.54 -26.46
C LEU A 429 -0.53 -15.23 -26.41
N PRO A 430 -1.42 -14.99 -25.40
CA PRO A 430 -2.14 -13.74 -25.29
C PRO A 430 -1.22 -12.54 -25.04
N ASP A 431 -0.19 -12.69 -24.21
CA ASP A 431 0.76 -11.60 -23.93
C ASP A 431 1.63 -11.26 -25.15
N LEU A 432 2.18 -12.26 -25.84
CA LEU A 432 2.93 -12.06 -27.09
C LEU A 432 2.08 -11.33 -28.14
N ARG A 433 0.84 -11.79 -28.37
CA ARG A 433 -0.10 -11.17 -29.30
C ARG A 433 -0.49 -9.75 -28.87
N GLY A 434 -0.70 -9.54 -27.56
CA GLY A 434 -1.00 -8.24 -26.97
C GLY A 434 0.15 -7.25 -27.19
N ASN A 435 1.37 -7.66 -26.87
CA ASN A 435 2.58 -6.85 -27.01
C ASN A 435 2.89 -6.55 -28.49
N LEU A 436 2.71 -7.51 -29.40
CA LEU A 436 2.86 -7.29 -30.85
C LEU A 436 1.86 -6.23 -31.36
N ASN A 437 0.59 -6.38 -31.01
CA ASN A 437 -0.46 -5.40 -31.38
C ASN A 437 -0.21 -4.02 -30.76
N ALA A 438 0.24 -3.97 -29.51
CA ALA A 438 0.59 -2.74 -28.82
C ALA A 438 1.79 -2.06 -29.50
N TYR A 439 2.83 -2.82 -29.86
CA TYR A 439 4.00 -2.33 -30.56
C TYR A 439 3.65 -1.69 -31.90
N GLY A 440 2.77 -2.32 -32.69
CA GLY A 440 2.32 -1.77 -33.98
C GLY A 440 1.46 -0.51 -33.88
N ARG A 441 0.80 -0.27 -32.73
CA ARG A 441 -0.12 0.87 -32.51
C ARG A 441 0.42 1.91 -31.51
N GLN A 442 1.66 1.76 -31.08
CA GLN A 442 2.19 2.51 -29.95
C GLN A 442 2.32 4.01 -30.21
N LYS A 443 2.35 4.77 -29.10
CA LYS A 443 2.70 6.20 -29.12
C LYS A 443 4.18 6.36 -28.83
N VAL A 444 4.73 7.49 -29.24
CA VAL A 444 6.11 7.87 -28.96
C VAL A 444 6.11 8.92 -27.86
N ARG A 445 6.92 8.73 -26.80
CA ARG A 445 6.97 9.64 -25.65
C ARG A 445 8.31 10.36 -25.59
N CYS A 446 8.29 11.65 -25.28
CA CYS A 446 9.51 12.38 -24.96
C CYS A 446 10.00 12.07 -23.54
N LEU A 447 11.27 11.71 -23.40
CA LEU A 447 11.90 11.41 -22.10
C LEU A 447 12.04 12.65 -21.19
N LYS A 448 12.05 13.86 -21.78
CA LYS A 448 12.25 15.11 -21.05
C LYS A 448 10.94 15.76 -20.59
N CYS A 449 9.99 15.97 -21.49
CA CYS A 449 8.71 16.64 -21.17
C CYS A 449 7.54 15.67 -20.96
N ALA A 450 7.76 14.36 -21.15
CA ALA A 450 6.75 13.32 -21.02
C ALA A 450 5.54 13.44 -21.99
N HIS A 451 5.60 14.32 -22.99
CA HIS A 451 4.54 14.42 -24.00
C HIS A 451 4.52 13.19 -24.91
N SER A 452 3.31 12.71 -25.22
CA SER A 452 3.09 11.54 -26.05
C SER A 452 2.54 11.93 -27.42
N TYR A 453 3.30 11.62 -28.47
CA TYR A 453 2.91 11.80 -29.86
C TYR A 453 2.30 10.52 -30.41
N ARG A 454 1.25 10.67 -31.24
CA ARG A 454 0.67 9.54 -31.99
C ARG A 454 1.64 8.98 -33.04
N ARG A 455 2.51 9.82 -33.60
CA ARG A 455 3.51 9.46 -34.61
C ARG A 455 4.84 10.13 -34.27
N MET A 456 5.95 9.52 -34.67
CA MET A 456 7.27 10.12 -34.53
C MET A 456 7.33 11.44 -35.34
N PRO A 457 7.68 12.58 -34.73
CA PRO A 457 8.01 13.80 -35.45
C PRO A 457 9.17 13.54 -36.42
N ILE A 458 9.06 14.06 -37.65
CA ILE A 458 10.08 13.89 -38.71
C ILE A 458 11.44 14.46 -38.26
N SER A 459 11.45 15.46 -37.38
CA SER A 459 12.66 16.04 -36.79
C SER A 459 13.45 15.10 -35.88
N GLY A 460 12.95 13.89 -35.59
CA GLY A 460 13.58 12.92 -34.68
C GLY A 460 13.60 13.34 -33.20
N SER A 461 13.12 14.54 -32.89
CA SER A 461 13.24 15.19 -31.58
C SER A 461 11.90 15.81 -31.14
N CYS A 462 11.74 16.02 -29.84
CA CYS A 462 10.50 16.56 -29.30
C CYS A 462 10.25 18.02 -29.72
N ILE A 463 9.18 18.22 -30.49
CA ILE A 463 8.67 19.51 -30.98
C ILE A 463 7.70 20.23 -30.02
N GLN A 464 7.60 19.79 -28.76
CA GLN A 464 6.76 20.52 -27.80
C GLN A 464 7.45 21.84 -27.42
N PRO A 465 6.72 22.96 -27.31
CA PRO A 465 7.28 24.18 -26.77
C PRO A 465 7.74 23.93 -25.33
N LYS A 466 8.90 24.50 -24.95
CA LYS A 466 9.33 24.47 -23.55
C LYS A 466 8.28 25.19 -22.71
N LYS A 467 7.73 24.49 -21.71
CA LYS A 467 6.98 25.14 -20.63
C LYS A 467 8.00 25.92 -19.80
N GLU A 468 8.16 27.20 -20.09
CA GLU A 468 8.96 28.08 -19.24
C GLU A 468 8.38 28.08 -17.82
N THR A 469 9.20 27.64 -16.87
CA THR A 469 8.97 27.88 -15.44
C THR A 469 9.67 29.18 -15.06
N GLY A 470 9.15 30.30 -15.59
CA GLY A 470 9.24 31.65 -15.03
C GLY A 470 10.49 32.51 -15.32
N ARG A 471 10.29 33.63 -16.03
CA ARG A 471 10.48 35.02 -15.55
C ARG A 471 9.89 36.00 -16.61
N GLY A 472 8.82 36.74 -16.28
CA GLY A 472 8.29 37.84 -17.12
C GLY A 472 6.76 37.87 -17.32
N LEU A 473 6.31 38.78 -18.20
CA LEU A 473 4.93 39.15 -18.59
C LEU A 473 3.97 38.01 -19.03
N SER A 474 4.33 36.75 -18.84
CA SER A 474 3.49 35.57 -19.12
C SER A 474 2.21 35.50 -18.27
N ARG A 475 2.03 36.42 -17.31
CA ARG A 475 0.77 36.65 -16.58
C ARG A 475 -0.30 37.39 -17.40
N MET A 476 0.06 38.03 -18.51
CA MET A 476 -0.84 38.80 -19.40
C MET A 476 -1.09 38.12 -20.76
N GLY A 477 -0.81 36.82 -20.90
CA GLY A 477 -1.06 36.10 -22.16
C GLY A 477 -0.06 36.41 -23.29
N VAL A 478 0.98 37.21 -23.03
CA VAL A 478 2.06 37.46 -23.98
C VAL A 478 3.05 36.30 -23.92
N ALA A 479 2.93 35.36 -24.86
CA ALA A 479 3.97 34.37 -25.12
C ALA A 479 5.17 35.10 -25.74
N LYS A 480 6.33 35.07 -25.10
CA LYS A 480 7.58 35.42 -25.81
C LYS A 480 7.73 34.42 -26.97
N ALA A 481 7.90 34.92 -28.19
CA ALA A 481 8.12 34.11 -29.39
C ALA A 481 9.45 33.29 -29.34
N GLU A 482 10.31 33.54 -28.35
CA GLU A 482 11.61 32.87 -28.16
C GLU A 482 11.57 31.64 -27.23
N GLY A 483 10.40 31.03 -27.02
CA GLY A 483 10.29 29.77 -26.30
C GLY A 483 10.81 28.60 -27.13
N GLY A 484 12.09 28.25 -26.99
CA GLY A 484 12.70 27.14 -27.73
C GLY A 484 11.94 25.79 -27.57
N LEU A 485 12.09 24.89 -28.55
CA LEU A 485 11.51 23.55 -28.51
C LEU A 485 12.18 22.69 -27.42
N CYS A 486 11.47 21.68 -26.92
CA CYS A 486 11.95 20.76 -25.90
C CYS A 486 13.26 20.07 -26.33
N ASN A 487 13.35 19.68 -27.61
CA ASN A 487 14.46 18.93 -28.23
C ASN A 487 14.89 17.68 -27.43
N GLY A 488 13.99 17.12 -26.61
CA GLY A 488 14.26 15.90 -25.88
C GLY A 488 14.15 14.67 -26.76
N ASN A 489 14.93 13.63 -26.42
CA ASN A 489 14.88 12.33 -27.08
C ASN A 489 13.49 11.71 -26.95
N LEU A 490 13.11 11.02 -28.01
CA LEU A 490 11.85 10.34 -28.16
C LEU A 490 12.08 8.84 -28.02
N ALA A 491 11.29 8.20 -27.18
CA ALA A 491 11.36 6.77 -26.94
C ALA A 491 10.03 6.10 -27.31
N LEU A 492 10.13 4.89 -27.84
CA LEU A 492 9.01 3.98 -27.98
C LEU A 492 8.45 3.63 -26.60
N THR A 493 7.14 3.45 -26.52
CA THR A 493 6.47 3.08 -25.27
C THR A 493 6.50 1.57 -25.02
N VAL A 494 6.59 0.79 -26.11
CA VAL A 494 6.82 -0.66 -26.10
C VAL A 494 8.10 -0.93 -26.89
N SER A 495 9.10 -1.50 -26.23
CA SER A 495 10.37 -1.89 -26.85
C SER A 495 10.28 -3.26 -27.53
N GLU A 496 11.11 -3.51 -28.55
CA GLU A 496 11.24 -4.83 -29.18
C GLU A 496 11.51 -5.95 -28.17
N GLY A 497 12.44 -5.72 -27.23
CA GLY A 497 12.77 -6.71 -26.19
C GLY A 497 11.57 -7.11 -25.31
N ALA A 498 10.57 -6.24 -25.17
CA ALA A 498 9.35 -6.58 -24.42
C ALA A 498 8.46 -7.56 -25.21
N VAL A 499 8.47 -7.49 -26.55
CA VAL A 499 7.74 -8.41 -27.42
C VAL A 499 8.45 -9.77 -27.47
N ARG A 500 9.78 -9.78 -27.59
CA ARG A 500 10.58 -11.01 -27.71
C ARG A 500 10.77 -11.79 -26.40
N LYS A 501 10.58 -11.14 -25.25
CA LYS A 501 10.91 -11.63 -23.90
C LYS A 501 10.51 -13.09 -23.62
N TYR A 502 9.34 -13.53 -24.11
CA TYR A 502 8.78 -14.84 -23.78
C TYR A 502 8.91 -15.90 -24.87
N ILE A 503 9.48 -15.56 -26.04
CA ILE A 503 9.57 -16.50 -27.15
C ILE A 503 10.49 -17.68 -26.81
N GLU A 504 11.69 -17.39 -26.29
CA GLU A 504 12.66 -18.42 -25.90
C GLU A 504 12.12 -19.31 -24.78
N VAL A 505 11.50 -18.70 -23.77
CA VAL A 505 10.90 -19.40 -22.64
C VAL A 505 9.77 -20.33 -23.09
N MET A 506 8.89 -19.83 -23.96
CA MET A 506 7.79 -20.61 -24.53
C MET A 506 8.32 -21.80 -25.33
N ARG A 507 9.35 -21.61 -26.17
CA ARG A 507 9.99 -22.72 -26.91
C ARG A 507 10.57 -23.76 -25.97
N PHE A 508 11.32 -23.33 -24.95
CA PHE A 508 11.86 -24.22 -23.93
C PHE A 508 10.77 -25.06 -23.25
N VAL A 509 9.65 -24.44 -22.85
CA VAL A 509 8.54 -25.18 -22.22
C VAL A 509 7.97 -26.23 -23.15
N MET A 510 7.74 -25.85 -24.41
CA MET A 510 7.15 -26.72 -25.41
C MET A 510 8.03 -27.94 -25.72
N ASP A 511 9.33 -27.73 -25.81
CA ASP A 511 10.28 -28.80 -26.13
C ASP A 511 10.58 -29.69 -24.92
N HIS A 512 10.68 -29.13 -23.71
CA HIS A 512 11.05 -29.88 -22.51
C HIS A 512 9.86 -30.64 -21.88
N TYR A 513 8.68 -30.00 -21.79
CA TYR A 513 7.52 -30.56 -21.09
C TYR A 513 6.47 -31.13 -22.04
N GLY A 514 6.57 -30.81 -23.33
CA GLY A 514 5.62 -31.21 -24.35
C GLY A 514 4.31 -30.43 -24.27
N VAL A 515 3.73 -30.15 -25.43
CA VAL A 515 2.40 -29.54 -25.56
C VAL A 515 1.57 -30.30 -26.61
N ASP A 516 0.31 -29.94 -26.78
CA ASP A 516 -0.51 -30.40 -27.90
C ASP A 516 -0.08 -29.75 -29.23
N LEU A 517 -0.38 -30.41 -30.35
CA LEU A 517 0.07 -29.99 -31.68
C LEU A 517 -0.46 -28.60 -32.07
N TYR A 518 -1.70 -28.30 -31.72
CA TYR A 518 -2.32 -27.02 -32.03
C TYR A 518 -1.61 -25.86 -31.32
N THR A 519 -1.36 -26.01 -30.01
CA THR A 519 -0.61 -25.02 -29.22
C THR A 519 0.80 -24.83 -29.77
N ARG A 520 1.47 -25.92 -30.19
CA ARG A 520 2.81 -25.86 -30.81
C ARG A 520 2.81 -25.04 -32.09
N GLN A 521 1.94 -25.37 -33.03
CA GLN A 521 1.86 -24.67 -34.32
C GLN A 521 1.54 -23.18 -34.15
N ASN A 522 0.63 -22.85 -33.22
CA ASN A 522 0.24 -21.48 -32.96
C ASN A 522 1.40 -20.65 -32.35
N ALA A 523 2.12 -21.24 -31.40
CA ALA A 523 3.30 -20.63 -30.79
C ALA A 523 4.44 -20.40 -31.80
N GLU A 524 4.73 -21.39 -32.64
CA GLU A 524 5.74 -21.28 -33.69
C GLU A 524 5.37 -20.20 -34.74
N TRP A 525 4.10 -20.15 -35.14
CA TRP A 525 3.61 -19.16 -36.09
C TRP A 525 3.69 -17.73 -35.55
N LEU A 526 3.30 -17.51 -34.30
CA LEU A 526 3.39 -16.20 -33.66
C LEU A 526 4.84 -15.76 -33.42
N ALA A 527 5.71 -16.69 -33.02
CA ALA A 527 7.14 -16.41 -32.88
C ALA A 527 7.76 -16.00 -34.22
N SER A 528 7.47 -16.74 -35.30
CA SER A 528 7.94 -16.41 -36.66
C SER A 528 7.41 -15.05 -37.14
N SER A 529 6.14 -14.74 -36.84
CA SER A 529 5.53 -13.44 -37.16
C SER A 529 6.23 -12.28 -36.43
N ALA A 530 6.60 -12.48 -35.15
CA ALA A 530 7.36 -11.50 -34.40
C ALA A 530 8.77 -11.32 -34.97
N ASP A 531 9.47 -12.42 -35.29
CA ASP A 531 10.80 -12.38 -35.89
C ASP A 531 10.81 -11.64 -37.23
N SER A 532 9.81 -11.89 -38.08
CA SER A 532 9.64 -11.22 -39.38
C SER A 532 9.39 -9.71 -39.26
N LEU A 533 8.74 -9.25 -38.19
CA LEU A 533 8.46 -7.81 -38.00
C LEU A 533 9.73 -7.00 -37.72
N PHE A 534 10.71 -7.60 -37.04
CA PHE A 534 11.90 -6.92 -36.56
C PHE A 534 13.15 -7.18 -37.41
N ASN A 535 13.20 -8.31 -38.10
CA ASN A 535 14.31 -8.63 -39.00
C ASN A 535 14.18 -7.82 -40.29
N ASN A 536 15.23 -7.07 -40.63
CA ASN A 536 15.35 -6.42 -41.92
C ASN A 536 16.15 -7.33 -42.85
N ASP A 537 15.49 -7.93 -43.86
CA ASP A 537 16.12 -8.90 -44.78
C ASP A 537 17.35 -8.34 -45.52
N ARG A 538 17.53 -7.01 -45.54
CA ARG A 538 18.69 -6.33 -46.14
C ARG A 538 19.92 -6.20 -45.24
N ALA A 539 19.80 -6.46 -43.94
CA ALA A 539 20.89 -6.29 -42.98
C ALA A 539 20.83 -7.41 -41.92
N LYS A 540 21.29 -8.62 -42.27
CA LYS A 540 21.49 -9.72 -41.32
C LYS A 540 22.90 -9.65 -40.75
N GLN A 541 23.02 -9.56 -39.43
CA GLN A 541 24.25 -9.86 -38.71
C GLN A 541 24.29 -11.38 -38.49
N LEU A 542 25.15 -12.07 -39.23
CA LEU A 542 25.34 -13.52 -39.13
C LEU A 542 26.36 -13.84 -38.03
N SER A 543 26.11 -14.89 -37.26
CA SER A 543 27.08 -15.40 -36.28
C SER A 543 28.11 -16.27 -37.00
N LEU A 544 29.33 -16.37 -36.46
CA LEU A 544 30.39 -17.22 -37.03
C LEU A 544 29.98 -18.70 -37.12
N SER A 545 29.09 -19.15 -36.22
CA SER A 545 28.49 -20.48 -36.23
C SER A 545 27.46 -20.71 -37.33
N ASP A 546 26.93 -19.66 -37.97
CA ASP A 546 26.01 -19.83 -39.12
C ASP A 546 26.78 -20.09 -40.44
N PHE A 547 28.11 -19.97 -40.42
CA PHE A 547 29.01 -20.20 -41.55
C PHE A 547 29.78 -21.52 -41.49
N LEU A 548 29.73 -22.22 -40.36
CA LEU A 548 30.28 -23.56 -40.14
C LEU A 548 29.15 -24.58 -40.21
#